data_AF-A0A7J9QM54-F1
#
_entry.id   AF-A0A7J9QM54-F1
#
_cell.length_a   1.000
_cell.length_b   1.000
_cell.length_c   1.000
_cell.angle_alpha   90.00
_cell.angle_beta   90.00
_cell.angle_gamma   90.00
#
_symmetry.space_group_name_H-M   'P 1'
#
loop_
_entity.id
_entity.type
_entity.pdbx_description
1 polymer ?
#
loop_
_entity_poly.entity_id
_entity_poly.type
_entity_poly.pdbx_seq_one_letter_code
_entity_poly.pdbx_strand_id
1 'polypeptide(L)' 'MPEKITPEDRERVSLLKLITNSKHEFNKLSVAQLTRLQELLEKKDYSHSKKAHKSKLKLLAKINVRLYELEEGRSVL' A
#
# COMPACT_ATOMS: atom_id res chain seq x y z
N MET A 1 13.12 -16.60 16.93
CA MET A 1 12.79 -17.22 15.63
C MET A 1 12.93 -16.13 14.57
N PRO A 2 13.76 -16.30 13.52
CA PRO A 2 13.74 -15.35 12.41
C PRO A 2 12.34 -15.37 11.77
N GLU A 3 11.73 -14.21 11.51
CA GLU A 3 10.48 -14.14 10.74
C GLU A 3 10.73 -14.86 9.40
N LYS A 4 10.03 -15.97 9.17
CA LYS A 4 10.08 -16.67 7.90
C LYS A 4 9.44 -15.76 6.86
N ILE A 5 10.22 -15.26 5.92
CA ILE A 5 9.73 -14.40 4.83
C ILE A 5 8.64 -15.14 4.08
N THR A 6 7.42 -14.62 4.15
CA THR A 6 6.24 -15.22 3.51
C THR A 6 6.13 -14.79 2.04
N PRO A 7 5.36 -15.50 1.20
CA PRO A 7 5.01 -15.01 -0.13
C PRO A 7 4.33 -13.63 -0.10
N GLU A 8 3.44 -13.40 0.88
CA GLU A 8 2.79 -12.11 1.10
C GLU A 8 3.79 -10.99 1.41
N ASP A 9 4.87 -11.27 2.18
CA ASP A 9 5.93 -10.29 2.41
C ASP A 9 6.68 -9.92 1.13
N ARG A 10 6.94 -10.91 0.26
CA ARG A 10 7.61 -10.66 -1.03
C ARG A 10 6.73 -9.82 -1.95
N GLU A 11 5.45 -10.13 -2.01
CA GLU A 11 4.45 -9.38 -2.78
C GLU A 11 4.32 -7.94 -2.28
N ARG A 12 4.19 -7.76 -0.96
CA ARG A 12 4.13 -6.43 -0.33
C ARG A 12 5.35 -5.60 -0.67
N VAL A 13 6.55 -6.18 -0.58
CA VAL A 13 7.80 -5.49 -0.92
C VAL A 13 7.86 -5.17 -2.42
N SER A 14 7.36 -6.04 -3.29
CA SER A 14 7.28 -5.77 -4.73
C SER A 14 6.38 -4.57 -5.04
N LEU A 15 5.17 -4.53 -4.48
CA LEU A 15 4.25 -3.40 -4.63
C LEU A 15 4.81 -2.10 -4.02
N LEU A 16 5.46 -2.18 -2.86
CA LEU A 16 6.14 -1.03 -2.26
C LEU A 16 7.26 -0.49 -3.15
N LYS A 17 8.04 -1.37 -3.81
CA LYS A 17 9.09 -0.95 -4.74
C LYS A 17 8.51 -0.17 -5.92
N LEU A 18 7.39 -0.62 -6.48
CA LEU A 18 6.72 0.08 -7.59
C LEU A 18 6.42 1.55 -7.22
N ILE A 19 5.88 1.80 -6.02
CA ILE A 19 5.52 3.17 -5.61
C ILE A 19 6.69 4.04 -5.15
N THR A 20 7.80 3.43 -4.73
CA THR A 20 9.00 4.18 -4.29
C THR A 20 9.93 4.56 -5.43
N ASN A 21 9.74 4.00 -6.63
CA ASN A 21 10.62 4.24 -7.76
C ASN A 21 10.55 5.69 -8.30
N SER A 22 9.40 6.36 -8.22
CA SER A 22 9.28 7.79 -8.55
C SER A 22 8.05 8.43 -7.88
N LYS A 23 8.02 9.76 -7.83
CA LYS A 23 6.89 10.55 -7.27
C LYS A 23 5.54 10.28 -7.97
N HIS A 24 5.57 9.83 -9.23
CA HIS A 24 4.37 9.62 -10.05
C HIS A 24 3.90 8.17 -10.10
N GLU A 25 4.74 7.20 -9.71
CA GLU A 25 4.39 5.77 -9.83
C GLU A 25 3.19 5.40 -8.94
N PHE A 26 3.05 6.04 -7.78
CA PHE A 26 1.88 5.80 -6.91
C PHE A 26 0.55 6.04 -7.64
N ASN A 27 0.48 7.10 -8.47
CA ASN A 27 -0.75 7.47 -9.17
C ASN A 27 -1.09 6.53 -10.34
N LYS A 28 -0.11 5.72 -10.78
CA LYS A 28 -0.25 4.75 -11.89
C LYS A 28 -0.73 3.37 -11.43
N LEU A 29 -0.77 3.11 -10.12
CA LEU A 29 -1.30 1.85 -9.62
C LEU A 29 -2.79 1.72 -9.96
N SER A 30 -3.17 0.53 -10.42
CA SER A 30 -4.57 0.16 -10.60
C SER A 30 -5.30 -0.01 -9.26
N VAL A 31 -6.64 0.04 -9.29
CA VAL A 31 -7.50 -0.24 -8.12
C VAL A 31 -7.12 -1.57 -7.48
N ALA A 32 -6.98 -2.65 -8.28
CA ALA A 32 -6.60 -3.96 -7.79
C ALA A 32 -5.24 -3.96 -7.06
N GLN A 33 -4.24 -3.26 -7.59
CA GLN A 33 -2.93 -3.15 -6.94
C GLN A 33 -2.97 -2.33 -5.65
N LEU A 34 -3.78 -1.26 -5.62
CA LEU A 34 -3.99 -0.42 -4.43
C LEU A 34 -4.69 -1.20 -3.31
N THR A 35 -5.80 -1.88 -3.64
CA THR A 35 -6.52 -2.77 -2.70
C THR A 35 -5.61 -3.87 -2.19
N ARG A 36 -4.84 -4.53 -3.07
CA ARG A 36 -3.91 -5.59 -2.65
C ARG A 36 -2.82 -5.07 -1.72
N LEU A 37 -2.26 -3.89 -2.02
CA LEU A 37 -1.25 -3.27 -1.16
C LEU A 37 -1.84 -2.88 0.21
N GLN A 38 -3.07 -2.38 0.25
CA GLN A 38 -3.78 -2.06 1.49
C GLN A 38 -3.91 -3.30 2.39
N GLU A 39 -4.46 -4.41 1.87
CA GLU A 39 -4.62 -5.67 2.60
C GLU A 39 -3.30 -6.15 3.22
N LEU A 40 -2.24 -6.18 2.41
CA LEU A 40 -0.92 -6.65 2.83
C LEU A 40 -0.31 -5.75 3.91
N LEU A 41 -0.53 -4.44 3.82
CA LEU A 41 -0.09 -3.49 4.84
C LEU A 41 -0.87 -3.66 6.13
N GLU A 42 -2.19 -3.84 6.08
CA GLU A 42 -3.05 -4.04 7.25
C GLU A 42 -2.61 -5.28 8.04
N LYS A 43 -2.39 -6.41 7.36
CA LYS A 43 -1.92 -7.67 7.97
C LYS A 43 -0.53 -7.58 8.59
N LYS A 44 0.40 -6.81 8.02
CA LYS A 44 1.78 -6.76 8.53
C LYS A 44 1.85 -5.97 9.85
N ASP A 45 2.39 -6.63 10.88
CA ASP A 45 2.69 -5.99 12.15
C ASP A 45 4.00 -5.17 12.08
N TYR A 46 3.88 -3.89 12.40
CA TYR A 46 4.98 -2.94 12.52
C TYR A 46 5.06 -2.32 13.92
N SER A 47 4.36 -2.88 14.91
CA SER A 47 4.32 -2.42 16.30
C SER A 47 5.72 -2.26 16.91
N HIS A 48 6.64 -3.12 16.50
CA HIS A 48 8.06 -3.09 16.90
C HIS A 48 8.82 -1.84 16.44
N SER A 49 8.28 -1.04 15.51
CA SER A 49 8.92 0.18 15.01
C SER A 49 7.91 1.31 14.85
N LYS A 50 7.94 2.26 15.79
CA LYS A 50 7.10 3.48 15.75
C LYS A 50 7.21 4.23 14.43
N LYS A 51 8.41 4.29 13.85
CA LYS A 51 8.67 4.94 12.55
C LYS A 51 7.98 4.17 11.41
N ALA A 52 8.14 2.85 11.36
CA ALA A 52 7.51 2.02 10.33
C ALA A 52 5.98 2.05 10.45
N HIS A 53 5.46 1.93 11.67
CA HIS A 53 4.02 2.01 11.93
C HIS A 53 3.42 3.35 11.47
N LYS A 54 4.05 4.49 11.82
CA LYS A 54 3.62 5.81 11.34
C LYS A 54 3.65 5.91 9.81
N SER A 55 4.66 5.31 9.17
CA SER A 55 4.75 5.30 7.71
C SER A 55 3.68 4.42 7.07
N LYS A 56 3.34 3.27 7.66
CA LYS A 56 2.21 2.41 7.24
C LYS A 56 0.91 3.20 7.27
N LEU A 57 0.59 3.85 8.38
CA LEU A 57 -0.66 4.61 8.52
C LEU A 57 -0.78 5.73 7.47
N LYS A 58 0.31 6.46 7.21
CA LYS A 58 0.32 7.50 6.16
C LYS A 58 0.09 6.93 4.77
N LEU A 59 0.66 5.76 4.48
CA LEU A 59 0.49 5.11 3.18
C LEU A 59 -0.95 4.59 3.02
N LEU A 60 -1.52 3.96 4.05
CA LEU A 60 -2.92 3.53 4.06
C LEU A 60 -3.88 4.70 3.79
N ALA A 61 -3.68 5.85 4.46
CA ALA A 61 -4.48 7.04 4.23
C ALA A 61 -4.41 7.53 2.77
N LYS A 62 -3.22 7.50 2.15
CA LYS A 62 -3.05 7.87 0.73
C LYS A 62 -3.74 6.88 -0.22
N ILE A 63 -3.65 5.58 0.09
CA ILE A 63 -4.31 4.55 -0.71
C ILE A 63 -5.83 4.73 -0.66
N ASN A 64 -6.40 4.97 0.53
CA ASN A 64 -7.84 5.18 0.69
C ASN A 64 -8.34 6.40 -0.10
N VAL A 65 -7.65 7.53 -0.02
CA VAL A 65 -7.98 8.72 -0.81
C VAL A 65 -7.94 8.41 -2.31
N ARG A 66 -6.90 7.70 -2.77
CA ARG A 66 -6.76 7.35 -4.18
C ARG A 66 -7.84 6.37 -4.67
N LEU A 67 -8.22 5.39 -3.85
CA LEU A 67 -9.32 4.48 -4.16
C LEU A 67 -10.64 5.23 -4.28
N TYR A 68 -10.92 6.13 -3.33
CA TYR A 68 -12.10 7.00 -3.36
C TYR A 68 -12.15 7.88 -4.63
N GLU A 69 -11.04 8.53 -4.98
CA GLU A 69 -10.94 9.31 -6.24
C GLU A 69 -11.21 8.46 -7.49
N LEU A 70 -10.75 7.21 -7.52
CA LEU A 70 -10.93 6.29 -8.65
C LEU A 70 -12.34 5.70 -8.73
N GLU A 71 -13.05 5.61 -7.60
CA GLU A 71 -14.43 5.13 -7.51
C GLU A 71 -15.44 6.27 -7.78
N GLU A 72 -15.27 7.42 -7.15
CA GLU A 72 -16.14 8.59 -7.37
C GLU A 72 -15.86 9.30 -8.68
N GLY A 73 -14.60 9.36 -9.13
CA GLY A 73 -14.21 9.93 -10.42
C GLY A 73 -14.75 9.16 -11.63
N ARG A 74 -15.37 8.00 -11.43
CA ARG A 74 -16.14 7.26 -12.46
C ARG A 74 -17.61 7.66 -12.52
N SER A 75 -18.11 8.44 -11.56
CA SER A 75 -19.55 8.78 -11.43
C SER A 75 -19.89 10.24 -11.77
N VAL A 76 -18.98 10.96 -12.44
CA VAL A 76 -19.31 12.26 -13.05
C VAL A 76 -19.23 12.14 -14.57
N LEU A 77 -20.23 11.48 -15.15
CA LEU A 77 -20.65 11.62 -16.55
C LEU A 77 -22.18 11.66 -16.59
#